data_AF-A0AA39Q6Z0-F1
#
_entry.id   AF-A0AA39Q6Z0-F1
#
_cell.length_a   1.000
_cell.length_b   1.000
_cell.length_c   1.000
_cell.angle_alpha   90.00
_cell.angle_beta   90.00
_cell.angle_gamma   90.00
#
_symmetry.space_group_name_H-M   'P 1'
#
loop_
_entity.id
_entity.type
_entity.pdbx_description
1 polymer ?
#
loop_
_entity_poly.entity_id
_entity_poly.type
_entity_poly.pdbx_seq_one_letter_code
_entity_poly.pdbx_strand_id
1 'polypeptide(L)'
;MEMSTNLQSTLPRFIMDPRDIPANAIPSLPSLGATYNVLNGLYADARSCMQVVVDWSNLPFHDVTFGNKVWGVPDMVNYHPVSRTEFNSTFGKSADDYSRALSSRTELGTEWPFFSGSVSVDFSQSETNNMANAFTRVMHEVTLYTMSLPPPLELQMYLRPAFLNILDNADPELIYAQYGTHLVSNLIIGGRAAFTCTTNTTQYSADESIEIAAQVSVKFFMGSLSASEQLKYQDTIDSFQESSTYRVLTEGGDSKYGNQNFLNNIDGWADSVKDYPAFVEFGGTPAFTALYQLASTKARQDELKEAYATYCKYYSTSLMIPGPYLRARYAKSNPRVASFITTDDREGRPDPVIFYTFSYGVGDGYVGLSQQFTVSQNIMYNWPDGVPVKALVPGVLVPVTRWEKYRDFVDFPYSGGLTYTRIWRGFGPTDDYVVLSHIAYTFSNESDMTDQPTALPFNPINAVHKSALKPGTYGQRHGAGDGSGTIGIWEIYDENGKAVEGFPIPWKISLKFDEKPYEDPWVWNTDQMTVDQ
;
A
#
# COMPACT_ATOMS: atom_id res chain seq x y z
N MET A 1 -14.97 21.54 -1.37
CA MET A 1 -15.14 20.78 -0.12
C MET A 1 -16.16 21.47 0.79
N GLU A 2 -17.34 21.84 0.26
CA GLU A 2 -18.40 22.55 1.03
C GLU A 2 -19.84 22.12 0.64
N MET A 3 -20.02 21.13 -0.24
CA MET A 3 -21.36 20.64 -0.64
C MET A 3 -21.86 19.41 0.13
N SER A 4 -21.01 18.69 0.87
CA SER A 4 -21.42 17.43 1.51
C SER A 4 -22.16 17.58 2.84
N THR A 5 -22.18 18.76 3.46
CA THR A 5 -22.77 18.97 4.79
C THR A 5 -24.26 19.33 4.75
N ASN A 6 -24.82 19.72 3.60
CA ASN A 6 -26.21 20.22 3.53
C ASN A 6 -27.26 19.19 3.07
N LEU A 7 -26.88 18.02 2.57
CA LEU A 7 -27.84 17.01 2.09
C LEU A 7 -28.31 16.01 3.17
N GLN A 8 -27.63 15.94 4.32
CA GLN A 8 -27.99 14.98 5.38
C GLN A 8 -29.13 15.42 6.31
N SER A 9 -29.61 16.67 6.23
CA SER A 9 -30.50 17.25 7.27
C SER A 9 -32.00 17.25 6.94
N THR A 10 -32.42 16.83 5.74
CA THR A 10 -33.82 16.97 5.29
C THR A 10 -34.54 15.67 4.93
N LEU A 11 -33.88 14.51 5.00
CA LEU A 11 -34.52 13.22 4.70
C LEU A 11 -34.94 12.50 5.99
N PRO A 12 -36.17 11.95 6.07
CA PRO A 12 -36.59 11.15 7.20
C PRO A 12 -35.70 9.90 7.29
N ARG A 13 -34.89 9.81 8.35
CA ARG A 13 -34.21 8.56 8.70
C ARG A 13 -35.30 7.55 9.06
N PHE A 14 -35.59 6.63 8.15
CA PHE A 14 -36.28 5.39 8.49
C PHE A 14 -35.30 4.54 9.31
N ILE A 15 -35.22 4.87 10.60
CA ILE A 15 -34.60 4.03 11.61
C ILE A 15 -35.49 2.80 11.72
N MET A 16 -34.90 1.62 11.55
CA MET A 16 -35.50 0.32 11.81
C MET A 16 -36.45 0.40 13.02
N ASP A 17 -37.68 -0.07 12.87
CA ASP A 17 -38.49 -0.42 14.04
C ASP A 17 -37.99 -1.78 14.56
N PRO A 18 -37.38 -1.85 15.75
CA PRO A 18 -36.86 -3.10 16.31
C PRO A 18 -37.94 -4.18 16.47
N ARG A 19 -39.22 -3.83 16.31
CA ARG A 19 -40.38 -4.72 16.41
C ARG A 19 -40.62 -5.59 15.17
N ASP A 20 -39.95 -5.32 14.04
CA ASP A 20 -40.17 -6.05 12.78
C ASP A 20 -39.40 -7.37 12.66
N ILE A 21 -38.51 -7.68 13.62
CA ILE A 21 -37.75 -8.93 13.65
C ILE A 21 -38.18 -9.72 14.90
N PRO A 22 -38.53 -11.01 14.77
CA PRO A 22 -38.87 -11.85 15.92
C PRO A 22 -37.75 -11.84 16.97
N ALA A 23 -38.11 -11.78 18.26
CA ALA A 23 -37.15 -11.72 19.35
C ALA A 23 -36.24 -12.97 19.45
N ASN A 24 -36.68 -14.09 18.88
CA ASN A 24 -35.93 -15.35 18.78
C ASN A 24 -35.22 -15.51 17.42
N ALA A 25 -35.17 -14.48 16.57
CA ALA A 25 -34.46 -14.55 15.30
C ALA A 25 -32.97 -14.83 15.50
N ILE A 26 -32.41 -15.59 14.56
CA ILE A 26 -30.99 -15.94 14.56
C ILE A 26 -30.09 -14.69 14.62
N PRO A 27 -28.98 -14.72 15.38
CA PRO A 27 -28.05 -13.60 15.45
C PRO A 27 -27.57 -13.12 14.07
N SER A 28 -27.37 -11.80 13.97
CA SER A 28 -26.95 -11.12 12.73
C SER A 28 -27.93 -11.20 11.55
N LEU A 29 -29.16 -11.71 11.75
CA LEU A 29 -30.22 -11.58 10.74
C LEU A 29 -30.47 -10.12 10.31
N PRO A 30 -30.40 -9.08 11.16
CA PRO A 30 -30.55 -7.70 10.70
C PRO A 30 -29.42 -7.24 9.77
N SER A 31 -28.21 -7.80 9.90
CA SER A 31 -27.09 -7.49 9.01
C SER A 31 -27.28 -8.14 7.65
N LEU A 32 -27.83 -9.36 7.63
CA LEU A 32 -28.28 -10.02 6.41
C LEU A 32 -29.47 -9.22 5.85
N GLY A 33 -29.45 -8.83 4.57
CA GLY A 33 -30.53 -8.02 4.00
C GLY A 33 -30.56 -6.55 4.43
N ALA A 34 -29.53 -6.09 5.14
CA ALA A 34 -29.23 -4.67 5.26
C ALA A 34 -28.46 -4.18 4.04
N THR A 35 -28.68 -2.92 3.68
CA THR A 35 -27.80 -2.20 2.77
C THR A 35 -26.51 -1.81 3.47
N TYR A 36 -25.42 -1.61 2.73
CA TYR A 36 -24.07 -1.50 3.28
C TYR A 36 -23.27 -0.34 2.70
N ASN A 37 -22.56 0.37 3.57
CA ASN A 37 -21.62 1.41 3.16
C ASN A 37 -20.28 0.79 2.71
N VAL A 38 -20.23 0.29 1.47
CA VAL A 38 -18.99 -0.32 0.94
C VAL A 38 -17.90 0.70 0.66
N LEU A 39 -18.20 1.97 0.35
CA LEU A 39 -17.18 2.96 -0.05
C LEU A 39 -16.32 3.42 1.13
N ASN A 40 -16.98 3.77 2.23
CA ASN A 40 -16.33 4.42 3.37
C ASN A 40 -16.59 3.69 4.70
N GLY A 41 -17.25 2.53 4.65
CA GLY A 41 -17.48 1.70 5.83
C GLY A 41 -16.30 0.81 6.18
N LEU A 42 -16.56 -0.07 7.12
CA LEU A 42 -15.68 -1.09 7.66
C LEU A 42 -15.89 -2.40 6.89
N TYR A 43 -14.85 -3.22 6.80
CA TYR A 43 -14.89 -4.56 6.23
C TYR A 43 -15.51 -5.56 7.21
N ALA A 44 -16.58 -6.22 6.77
CA ALA A 44 -17.33 -7.23 7.51
C ALA A 44 -17.61 -6.81 8.97
N ASP A 45 -18.46 -5.79 9.12
CA ASP A 45 -18.79 -5.18 10.41
C ASP A 45 -20.21 -4.61 10.40
N ALA A 46 -21.00 -4.95 11.42
CA ALA A 46 -22.39 -4.53 11.49
C ALA A 46 -22.57 -3.00 11.58
N ARG A 47 -21.58 -2.23 12.05
CA ARG A 47 -21.63 -0.77 12.13
C ARG A 47 -21.68 -0.10 10.75
N SER A 48 -21.35 -0.81 9.69
CA SER A 48 -21.42 -0.33 8.31
C SER A 48 -22.68 -0.76 7.57
N CYS A 49 -23.56 -1.53 8.24
CA CYS A 49 -24.93 -1.73 7.79
C CYS A 49 -25.70 -0.41 7.93
N MET A 50 -26.50 -0.09 6.92
CA MET A 50 -27.24 1.18 6.83
C MET A 50 -28.73 0.98 7.14
N GLN A 51 -29.49 0.33 6.25
CA GLN A 51 -30.93 0.08 6.46
C GLN A 51 -31.29 -1.37 6.15
N VAL A 52 -32.14 -1.97 6.99
CA VAL A 52 -32.72 -3.30 6.73
C VAL A 52 -33.86 -3.14 5.72
N VAL A 53 -33.67 -3.65 4.51
CA VAL A 53 -34.63 -3.46 3.41
C VAL A 53 -35.44 -4.71 3.08
N VAL A 54 -35.07 -5.85 3.64
CA VAL A 54 -35.90 -7.07 3.64
C VAL A 54 -37.02 -6.94 4.68
N ASP A 55 -38.20 -7.41 4.32
CA ASP A 55 -39.36 -7.49 5.22
C ASP A 55 -39.38 -8.83 5.96
N TRP A 56 -38.70 -8.88 7.10
CA TRP A 56 -38.62 -10.08 7.95
C TRP A 56 -39.95 -10.42 8.64
N SER A 57 -40.88 -9.47 8.75
CA SER A 57 -42.08 -9.60 9.59
C SER A 57 -43.13 -10.56 9.02
N ASN A 58 -43.11 -10.75 7.70
CA ASN A 58 -44.12 -11.51 6.96
C ASN A 58 -43.62 -12.88 6.47
N LEU A 59 -42.47 -13.34 6.94
CA LEU A 59 -41.84 -14.57 6.48
C LEU A 59 -42.12 -15.74 7.44
N PRO A 60 -42.26 -16.97 6.93
CA PRO A 60 -42.24 -18.16 7.75
C PRO A 60 -40.82 -18.43 8.27
N PHE A 61 -40.74 -18.98 9.48
CA PHE A 61 -39.49 -19.33 10.16
C PHE A 61 -39.50 -20.81 10.53
N HIS A 62 -38.34 -21.44 10.46
CA HIS A 62 -38.09 -22.75 11.06
C HIS A 62 -37.06 -22.63 12.19
N ASP A 63 -37.10 -23.59 13.11
CA ASP A 63 -36.22 -23.62 14.27
C ASP A 63 -34.88 -24.29 13.94
N VAL A 64 -33.79 -23.66 14.38
CA VAL A 64 -32.44 -24.25 14.42
C VAL A 64 -31.88 -24.15 15.83
N THR A 65 -31.01 -25.08 16.20
CA THR A 65 -30.40 -25.14 17.53
C THR A 65 -28.88 -25.06 17.42
N PHE A 66 -28.28 -24.06 18.04
CA PHE A 66 -26.83 -24.02 18.28
C PHE A 66 -26.53 -23.29 19.60
N GLY A 67 -25.45 -23.71 20.27
CA GLY A 67 -25.25 -23.37 21.68
C GLY A 67 -26.34 -24.00 22.56
N ASN A 68 -26.86 -23.22 23.50
CA ASN A 68 -27.94 -23.65 24.41
C ASN A 68 -29.30 -23.00 24.08
N LYS A 69 -29.51 -22.55 22.85
CA LYS A 69 -30.67 -21.75 22.44
C LYS A 69 -31.29 -22.29 21.14
N VAL A 70 -32.60 -22.09 21.01
CA VAL A 70 -33.35 -22.31 19.76
C VAL A 70 -33.56 -20.96 19.09
N TRP A 71 -33.27 -20.90 17.81
CA TRP A 71 -33.32 -19.69 16.99
C TRP A 71 -34.24 -19.91 15.80
N GLY A 72 -35.02 -18.88 15.46
CA GLY A 72 -35.79 -18.85 14.23
C GLY A 72 -34.95 -18.38 13.05
N VAL A 73 -34.97 -19.14 11.96
CA VAL A 73 -34.39 -18.76 10.67
C VAL A 73 -35.51 -18.63 9.63
N PRO A 74 -35.60 -17.53 8.86
CA PRO A 74 -36.58 -17.42 7.78
C PRO A 74 -36.35 -18.48 6.71
N ASP A 75 -37.41 -19.10 6.18
CA ASP A 75 -37.29 -20.20 5.21
C ASP A 75 -36.58 -19.81 3.91
N MET A 76 -36.60 -18.52 3.56
CA MET A 76 -35.88 -18.00 2.39
C MET A 76 -34.36 -17.86 2.59
N VAL A 77 -33.88 -17.93 3.84
CA VAL A 77 -32.46 -17.81 4.17
C VAL A 77 -31.81 -19.17 4.05
N ASN A 78 -30.79 -19.25 3.19
CA ASN A 78 -29.93 -20.43 3.11
C ASN A 78 -28.99 -20.44 4.31
N TYR A 79 -29.38 -21.16 5.36
CA TYR A 79 -28.59 -21.39 6.56
C TYR A 79 -27.73 -22.65 6.40
N HIS A 80 -26.43 -22.52 6.65
CA HIS A 80 -25.51 -23.65 6.62
C HIS A 80 -24.66 -23.68 7.89
N PRO A 81 -24.85 -24.65 8.80
CA PRO A 81 -23.99 -24.79 9.97
C PRO A 81 -22.58 -25.21 9.55
N VAL A 82 -21.57 -24.51 10.05
CA VAL A 82 -20.15 -24.78 9.77
C VAL A 82 -19.37 -24.51 11.04
N SER A 83 -18.82 -25.54 11.66
CA SER A 83 -17.89 -25.37 12.79
C SER A 83 -16.47 -25.51 12.28
N ARG A 84 -15.77 -24.40 12.12
CA ARG A 84 -14.36 -24.40 11.71
C ARG A 84 -13.61 -23.19 12.26
N THR A 85 -12.30 -23.36 12.41
CA THR A 85 -11.39 -22.30 12.79
C THR A 85 -10.36 -22.09 11.70
N GLU A 86 -10.22 -20.86 11.21
CA GLU A 86 -9.37 -20.53 10.06
C GLU A 86 -8.51 -19.29 10.34
N PHE A 87 -7.38 -19.21 9.63
CA PHE A 87 -6.55 -18.01 9.58
C PHE A 87 -6.59 -17.44 8.17
N ASN A 88 -6.98 -16.18 8.05
CA ASN A 88 -7.03 -15.44 6.80
C ASN A 88 -6.16 -14.20 6.91
N SER A 89 -5.46 -13.80 5.84
CA SER A 89 -4.71 -12.54 5.81
C SER A 89 -5.19 -11.62 4.70
N THR A 90 -4.95 -10.33 4.89
CA THR A 90 -5.01 -9.31 3.85
C THR A 90 -3.76 -8.46 3.98
N PHE A 91 -3.09 -8.19 2.86
CA PHE A 91 -1.83 -7.45 2.81
C PHE A 91 -1.91 -6.33 1.78
N GLY A 92 -1.26 -5.19 2.09
CA GLY A 92 -1.05 -4.10 1.16
C GLY A 92 0.25 -3.36 1.45
N LYS A 93 0.96 -2.95 0.39
CA LYS A 93 2.18 -2.12 0.50
C LYS A 93 1.88 -0.66 0.86
N SER A 94 0.63 -0.25 0.71
CA SER A 94 0.11 1.06 1.08
C SER A 94 -1.30 0.91 1.67
N ALA A 95 -1.82 1.97 2.29
CA ALA A 95 -3.21 2.00 2.77
C ALA A 95 -4.22 1.78 1.63
N ASP A 96 -3.95 2.30 0.44
CA ASP A 96 -4.79 2.11 -0.75
C ASP A 96 -4.75 0.65 -1.22
N ASP A 97 -3.56 0.06 -1.34
CA ASP A 97 -3.40 -1.35 -1.72
C ASP A 97 -4.11 -2.29 -0.73
N TYR A 98 -3.99 -2.01 0.57
CA TYR A 98 -4.67 -2.77 1.62
C TYR A 98 -6.20 -2.68 1.48
N SER A 99 -6.75 -1.49 1.25
CA SER A 99 -8.20 -1.32 1.04
C SER A 99 -8.69 -2.05 -0.22
N ARG A 100 -7.91 -2.02 -1.31
CA ARG A 100 -8.22 -2.80 -2.53
C ARG A 100 -8.12 -4.30 -2.30
N ALA A 101 -7.18 -4.76 -1.47
CA ALA A 101 -7.06 -6.16 -1.09
C ALA A 101 -8.23 -6.64 -0.22
N LEU A 102 -8.80 -5.79 0.63
CA LEU A 102 -10.07 -6.09 1.32
C LEU A 102 -11.23 -6.17 0.30
N SER A 103 -11.27 -5.24 -0.66
CA SER A 103 -12.31 -5.17 -1.68
C SER A 103 -12.39 -6.43 -2.54
N SER A 104 -11.23 -6.96 -2.96
CA SER A 104 -11.14 -8.14 -3.82
C SER A 104 -11.73 -9.41 -3.20
N ARG A 105 -11.79 -9.50 -1.86
CA ARG A 105 -12.41 -10.62 -1.13
C ARG A 105 -13.93 -10.70 -1.31
N THR A 106 -14.57 -9.65 -1.82
CA THR A 106 -16.03 -9.50 -1.86
C THR A 106 -16.61 -9.44 -3.27
N GLU A 107 -15.80 -9.65 -4.31
CA GLU A 107 -16.14 -9.48 -5.74
C GLU A 107 -16.55 -8.05 -6.17
N LEU A 108 -16.44 -7.06 -5.29
CA LEU A 108 -16.62 -5.65 -5.66
C LEU A 108 -15.53 -5.15 -6.65
N GLY A 109 -14.49 -5.95 -6.88
CA GLY A 109 -13.35 -5.63 -7.73
C GLY A 109 -12.33 -4.75 -7.01
N THR A 110 -11.36 -4.26 -7.78
CA THR A 110 -10.23 -3.45 -7.27
C THR A 110 -10.22 -2.03 -7.84
N GLU A 111 -11.24 -1.62 -8.61
CA GLU A 111 -11.28 -0.29 -9.24
C GLU A 111 -11.32 0.84 -8.19
N TRP A 112 -12.08 0.62 -7.11
CA TRP A 112 -12.26 1.58 -6.03
C TRP A 112 -11.71 1.02 -4.71
N PRO A 113 -11.14 1.85 -3.83
CA PRO A 113 -10.73 1.43 -2.49
C PRO A 113 -11.95 1.30 -1.57
N PHE A 114 -12.71 0.22 -1.72
CA PHE A 114 -13.82 -0.07 -0.80
C PHE A 114 -13.29 -0.39 0.59
N PHE A 115 -14.16 -0.19 1.58
CA PHE A 115 -13.90 -0.37 3.00
C PHE A 115 -12.81 0.55 3.56
N SER A 116 -12.66 1.75 3.00
CA SER A 116 -11.66 2.72 3.45
C SER A 116 -11.78 3.12 4.93
N GLY A 117 -12.97 2.98 5.52
CA GLY A 117 -13.18 3.16 6.96
C GLY A 117 -12.41 2.14 7.81
N SER A 118 -12.18 0.92 7.31
CA SER A 118 -11.38 -0.09 8.02
C SER A 118 -9.94 0.37 8.20
N VAL A 119 -9.37 1.09 7.24
CA VAL A 119 -8.00 1.61 7.36
C VAL A 119 -7.85 2.50 8.60
N SER A 120 -8.84 3.35 8.88
CA SER A 120 -8.79 4.26 10.04
C SER A 120 -9.03 3.57 11.39
N VAL A 121 -9.67 2.39 11.39
CA VAL A 121 -9.83 1.57 12.59
C VAL A 121 -8.59 0.73 12.84
N ASP A 122 -7.99 0.20 11.77
CA ASP A 122 -6.88 -0.73 11.83
C ASP A 122 -5.54 -0.01 12.08
N PHE A 123 -5.39 1.20 11.53
CA PHE A 123 -4.13 1.96 11.50
C PHE A 123 -4.32 3.44 11.86
N SER A 124 -3.30 4.01 12.49
CA SER A 124 -3.24 5.44 12.78
C SER A 124 -2.84 6.26 11.54
N GLN A 125 -3.22 7.53 11.52
CA GLN A 125 -2.87 8.43 10.42
C GLN A 125 -1.35 8.58 10.23
N SER A 126 -0.56 8.56 11.31
CA SER A 126 0.91 8.59 11.21
C SER A 126 1.48 7.34 10.56
N GLU A 127 0.84 6.19 10.75
CA GLU A 127 1.24 4.93 10.12
C GLU A 127 0.89 4.95 8.64
N THR A 128 -0.33 5.37 8.27
CA THR A 128 -0.80 5.43 6.88
C THR A 128 -0.11 6.49 6.03
N ASN A 129 0.46 7.53 6.65
CA ASN A 129 1.16 8.62 5.98
C ASN A 129 2.69 8.39 5.85
N ASN A 130 3.17 7.18 6.11
CA ASN A 130 4.59 6.83 6.00
C ASN A 130 4.82 5.84 4.85
N MET A 131 5.64 6.24 3.87
CA MET A 131 5.97 5.44 2.67
C MET A 131 6.80 4.19 2.98
N ALA A 132 7.40 4.11 4.16
CA ALA A 132 8.16 2.94 4.59
C ALA A 132 7.28 1.84 5.20
N ASN A 133 5.98 2.07 5.37
CA ASN A 133 5.10 1.13 6.05
C ASN A 133 4.31 0.26 5.06
N ALA A 134 4.25 -1.03 5.36
CA ALA A 134 3.29 -1.97 4.79
C ALA A 134 2.26 -2.38 5.85
N PHE A 135 1.09 -2.81 5.39
CA PHE A 135 -0.10 -3.05 6.23
C PHE A 135 -0.58 -4.47 6.06
N THR A 136 -0.76 -5.18 7.17
CA THR A 136 -1.32 -6.52 7.18
C THR A 136 -2.45 -6.64 8.18
N ARG A 137 -3.48 -7.40 7.84
CA ARG A 137 -4.51 -7.86 8.78
C ARG A 137 -4.58 -9.37 8.75
N VAL A 138 -4.25 -10.02 9.86
CA VAL A 138 -4.41 -11.46 10.04
C VAL A 138 -5.62 -11.71 10.92
N MET A 139 -6.58 -12.47 10.43
CA MET A 139 -7.83 -12.78 11.10
C MET A 139 -7.82 -14.24 11.54
N HIS A 140 -8.00 -14.46 12.83
CA HIS A 140 -8.33 -15.76 13.40
C HIS A 140 -9.85 -15.83 13.56
N GLU A 141 -10.49 -16.69 12.78
CA GLU A 141 -11.94 -16.77 12.68
C GLU A 141 -12.44 -18.10 13.23
N VAL A 142 -13.36 -18.03 14.19
CA VAL A 142 -14.15 -19.18 14.68
C VAL A 142 -15.52 -19.06 14.04
N THR A 143 -15.75 -19.83 12.98
CA THR A 143 -17.02 -19.84 12.25
C THR A 143 -17.99 -20.82 12.90
N LEU A 144 -19.27 -20.42 13.02
CA LEU A 144 -20.36 -21.27 13.50
C LEU A 144 -21.33 -21.65 12.39
N TYR A 145 -21.64 -20.72 11.50
CA TYR A 145 -22.54 -20.92 10.37
C TYR A 145 -22.39 -19.80 9.34
N THR A 146 -22.90 -20.05 8.15
CA THR A 146 -23.08 -19.05 7.11
C THR A 146 -24.55 -18.84 6.82
N MET A 147 -24.91 -17.64 6.38
CA MET A 147 -26.25 -17.30 5.92
C MET A 147 -26.18 -16.58 4.59
N SER A 148 -27.02 -16.97 3.64
CA SER A 148 -27.14 -16.27 2.37
C SER A 148 -28.59 -16.05 1.94
N LEU A 149 -28.79 -14.98 1.18
CA LEU A 149 -30.06 -14.62 0.55
C LEU A 149 -30.19 -15.29 -0.82
N PRO A 150 -31.42 -15.45 -1.32
CA PRO A 150 -31.66 -15.93 -2.68
C PRO A 150 -31.18 -14.89 -3.72
N PRO A 151 -31.05 -15.30 -4.99
CA PRO A 151 -30.62 -14.41 -6.07
C PRO A 151 -31.52 -13.17 -6.22
N PRO A 152 -31.02 -12.07 -6.83
CA PRO A 152 -31.70 -10.77 -6.84
C PRO A 152 -33.16 -10.80 -7.30
N LEU A 153 -33.49 -11.60 -8.32
CA LEU A 153 -34.86 -11.70 -8.85
C LEU A 153 -35.85 -12.27 -7.83
N GLU A 154 -35.44 -13.28 -7.07
CA GLU A 154 -36.24 -13.87 -6.00
C GLU A 154 -36.26 -12.96 -4.76
N LEU A 155 -35.11 -12.34 -4.44
CA LEU A 155 -34.98 -11.43 -3.31
C LEU A 155 -35.94 -10.23 -3.39
N GLN A 156 -36.22 -9.72 -4.60
CA GLN A 156 -37.15 -8.61 -4.81
C GLN A 156 -38.53 -8.85 -4.19
N MET A 157 -39.00 -10.10 -4.14
CA MET A 157 -40.31 -10.47 -3.59
C MET A 157 -40.39 -10.29 -2.07
N TYR A 158 -39.24 -10.17 -1.39
CA TYR A 158 -39.13 -10.07 0.05
C TYR A 158 -38.69 -8.67 0.51
N LEU A 159 -38.51 -7.73 -0.41
CA LEU A 159 -38.14 -6.35 -0.08
C LEU A 159 -39.35 -5.56 0.42
N ARG A 160 -39.09 -4.64 1.34
CA ARG A 160 -40.11 -3.71 1.86
C ARG A 160 -40.69 -2.89 0.70
N PRO A 161 -42.03 -2.79 0.57
CA PRO A 161 -42.65 -2.02 -0.52
C PRO A 161 -42.20 -0.56 -0.60
N ALA A 162 -41.95 0.08 0.55
CA ALA A 162 -41.46 1.45 0.61
C ALA A 162 -40.04 1.59 0.02
N PHE A 163 -39.18 0.59 0.23
CA PHE A 163 -37.83 0.58 -0.34
C PHE A 163 -37.88 0.38 -1.86
N LEU A 164 -38.67 -0.59 -2.35
CA LEU A 164 -38.88 -0.80 -3.79
C LEU A 164 -39.37 0.47 -4.48
N ASN A 165 -40.36 1.15 -3.88
CA ASN A 165 -40.86 2.41 -4.42
C ASN A 165 -39.78 3.50 -4.51
N ILE A 166 -38.88 3.60 -3.52
CA ILE A 166 -37.75 4.54 -3.57
C ILE A 166 -36.76 4.12 -4.67
N LEU A 167 -36.38 2.84 -4.71
CA LEU A 167 -35.42 2.31 -5.66
C LEU A 167 -35.85 2.55 -7.11
N ASP A 168 -37.16 2.41 -7.38
CA ASP A 168 -37.72 2.55 -8.72
C ASP A 168 -37.97 4.00 -9.15
N ASN A 169 -38.15 4.95 -8.22
CA ASN A 169 -38.66 6.28 -8.55
C ASN A 169 -37.80 7.47 -8.08
N ALA A 170 -36.89 7.28 -7.12
CA ALA A 170 -36.08 8.38 -6.57
C ALA A 170 -34.87 8.73 -7.45
N ASP A 171 -34.19 9.84 -7.17
CA ASP A 171 -32.93 10.15 -7.83
C ASP A 171 -31.82 9.13 -7.44
N PRO A 172 -30.99 8.63 -8.39
CA PRO A 172 -29.94 7.66 -8.10
C PRO A 172 -28.94 8.09 -7.01
N GLU A 173 -28.55 9.38 -6.99
CA GLU A 173 -27.60 9.90 -5.99
C GLU A 173 -28.22 9.89 -4.60
N LEU A 174 -29.52 10.25 -4.49
CA LEU A 174 -30.26 10.17 -3.22
C LEU A 174 -30.41 8.74 -2.73
N ILE A 175 -30.65 7.77 -3.62
CA ILE A 175 -30.70 6.34 -3.26
C ILE A 175 -29.37 5.92 -2.66
N TYR A 176 -28.25 6.21 -3.33
CA TYR A 176 -26.94 5.79 -2.86
C TYR A 176 -26.46 6.52 -1.61
N ALA A 177 -26.85 7.78 -1.43
CA ALA A 177 -26.57 8.51 -0.20
C ALA A 177 -27.33 7.93 1.01
N GLN A 178 -28.58 7.50 0.82
CA GLN A 178 -29.44 7.00 1.90
C GLN A 178 -29.24 5.52 2.20
N TYR A 179 -29.02 4.70 1.18
CA TYR A 179 -28.98 3.25 1.28
C TYR A 179 -27.59 2.67 1.00
N GLY A 180 -26.62 3.45 0.51
CA GLY A 180 -25.38 2.88 -0.03
C GLY A 180 -25.63 2.23 -1.38
N THR A 181 -24.64 1.48 -1.90
CA THR A 181 -24.69 0.93 -3.26
C THR A 181 -24.98 -0.57 -3.31
N HIS A 182 -24.90 -1.24 -2.16
CA HIS A 182 -24.98 -2.70 -2.05
C HIS A 182 -25.86 -3.14 -0.89
N LEU A 183 -26.40 -4.34 -1.01
CA LEU A 183 -27.09 -5.09 0.01
C LEU A 183 -26.24 -6.31 0.41
N VAL A 184 -26.15 -6.57 1.70
CA VAL A 184 -25.44 -7.74 2.25
C VAL A 184 -26.25 -9.00 1.98
N SER A 185 -25.73 -9.89 1.13
CA SER A 185 -26.43 -11.12 0.73
C SER A 185 -25.77 -12.39 1.21
N ASN A 186 -24.53 -12.35 1.69
CA ASN A 186 -23.84 -13.54 2.22
C ASN A 186 -22.94 -13.19 3.41
N LEU A 187 -23.12 -13.89 4.52
CA LEU A 187 -22.43 -13.65 5.78
C LEU A 187 -21.86 -14.93 6.39
N ILE A 188 -20.74 -14.76 7.07
CA ILE A 188 -20.16 -15.70 8.03
C ILE A 188 -20.40 -15.16 9.43
N ILE A 189 -20.96 -16.01 10.30
CA ILE A 189 -21.29 -15.68 11.67
C ILE A 189 -20.45 -16.54 12.62
N GLY A 190 -19.90 -15.88 13.64
CA GLY A 190 -19.03 -16.52 14.61
C GLY A 190 -18.26 -15.49 15.44
N GLY A 191 -16.96 -15.71 15.59
CA GLY A 191 -16.03 -14.83 16.30
C GLY A 191 -14.80 -14.57 15.45
N ARG A 192 -14.25 -13.36 15.51
CA ARG A 192 -13.02 -12.97 14.82
C ARG A 192 -12.09 -12.23 15.78
N ALA A 193 -10.84 -12.66 15.83
CA ALA A 193 -9.73 -11.87 16.36
C ALA A 193 -8.89 -11.36 15.18
N ALA A 194 -8.89 -10.05 14.95
CA ALA A 194 -8.13 -9.40 13.89
C ALA A 194 -6.86 -8.77 14.47
N PHE A 195 -5.71 -9.25 14.01
CA PHE A 195 -4.40 -8.70 14.25
C PHE A 195 -4.04 -7.74 13.12
N THR A 196 -4.02 -6.44 13.39
CA THR A 196 -3.62 -5.43 12.42
C THR A 196 -2.17 -5.04 12.69
N CYS A 197 -1.32 -5.20 11.69
CA CYS A 197 0.12 -5.03 11.79
C CYS A 197 0.59 -3.93 10.83
N THR A 198 1.41 -3.02 11.34
CA THR A 198 2.15 -2.06 10.51
C THR A 198 3.62 -2.46 10.54
N THR A 199 4.19 -2.76 9.38
CA THR A 199 5.57 -3.23 9.25
C THR A 199 6.42 -2.20 8.53
N ASN A 200 7.53 -1.77 9.12
CA ASN A 200 8.51 -0.92 8.46
C ASN A 200 9.35 -1.76 7.48
N THR A 201 9.09 -1.60 6.19
CA THR A 201 9.74 -2.35 5.11
C THR A 201 11.23 -2.06 4.99
N THR A 202 11.73 -0.99 5.60
CA THR A 202 13.16 -0.63 5.57
C THR A 202 13.95 -1.29 6.71
N GLN A 203 13.24 -1.90 7.67
CA GLN A 203 13.82 -2.59 8.82
C GLN A 203 13.59 -4.10 8.75
N TYR A 204 12.51 -4.53 8.08
CA TYR A 204 12.27 -5.93 7.80
C TYR A 204 13.36 -6.51 6.89
N SER A 205 13.89 -7.67 7.26
CA SER A 205 15.13 -8.23 6.70
C SER A 205 15.08 -9.73 6.38
N ALA A 206 13.99 -10.42 6.71
CA ALA A 206 13.83 -11.84 6.42
C ALA A 206 13.42 -12.09 4.95
N ASP A 207 13.67 -13.31 4.49
CA ASP A 207 13.45 -13.72 3.09
C ASP A 207 11.95 -13.92 2.76
N GLU A 208 11.13 -14.29 3.75
CA GLU A 208 9.69 -14.44 3.56
C GLU A 208 9.02 -13.11 3.24
N SER A 209 7.90 -13.16 2.50
CA SER A 209 7.06 -11.97 2.34
C SER A 209 6.50 -11.51 3.70
N ILE A 210 6.30 -10.20 3.88
CA ILE A 210 5.69 -9.60 5.07
C ILE A 210 4.33 -10.25 5.42
N GLU A 211 3.53 -10.61 4.43
CA GLU A 211 2.24 -11.29 4.67
C GLU A 211 2.43 -12.64 5.37
N ILE A 212 3.33 -13.49 4.87
CA ILE A 212 3.67 -14.77 5.49
C ILE A 212 4.26 -14.54 6.89
N ALA A 213 5.17 -13.58 7.02
CA ALA A 213 5.79 -13.24 8.31
C ALA A 213 4.75 -12.83 9.36
N ALA A 214 3.77 -12.02 8.97
CA ALA A 214 2.67 -11.63 9.84
C ALA A 214 1.79 -12.83 10.22
N GLN A 215 1.42 -13.69 9.27
CA GLN A 215 0.62 -14.88 9.56
C GLN A 215 1.31 -15.81 10.55
N VAL A 216 2.59 -16.12 10.31
CA VAL A 216 3.38 -17.00 11.17
C VAL A 216 3.61 -16.35 12.54
N SER A 217 3.90 -15.06 12.60
CA SER A 217 4.06 -14.33 13.88
C SER A 217 2.77 -14.31 14.69
N VAL A 218 1.60 -14.15 14.07
CA VAL A 218 0.31 -14.21 14.77
C VAL A 218 0.05 -15.63 15.29
N LYS A 219 0.30 -16.67 14.49
CA LYS A 219 0.23 -18.05 14.99
C LYS A 219 1.20 -18.30 16.15
N PHE A 220 2.39 -17.70 16.12
CA PHE A 220 3.34 -17.75 17.22
C PHE A 220 2.79 -17.08 18.49
N PHE A 221 2.26 -15.85 18.39
CA PHE A 221 1.64 -15.15 19.52
C PHE A 221 0.48 -15.93 20.14
N MET A 222 -0.25 -16.68 19.30
CA MET A 222 -1.36 -17.52 19.72
C MET A 222 -0.95 -18.92 20.18
N GLY A 223 0.35 -19.22 20.29
CA GLY A 223 0.83 -20.55 20.68
C GLY A 223 0.41 -21.67 19.73
N SER A 224 0.06 -21.33 18.48
CA SER A 224 -0.54 -22.23 17.49
C SER A 224 0.48 -22.82 16.50
N LEU A 225 1.77 -22.48 16.63
CA LEU A 225 2.84 -23.10 15.84
C LEU A 225 3.37 -24.37 16.49
N SER A 226 3.66 -25.39 15.68
CA SER A 226 4.42 -26.56 16.12
C SER A 226 5.88 -26.20 16.41
N ALA A 227 6.57 -27.02 17.21
CA ALA A 227 7.99 -26.80 17.54
C ALA A 227 8.90 -26.77 16.29
N SER A 228 8.60 -27.59 15.26
CA SER A 228 9.35 -27.57 14.00
C SER A 228 9.10 -26.32 13.17
N GLU A 229 7.88 -25.76 13.19
CA GLU A 229 7.58 -24.50 12.51
C GLU A 229 8.24 -23.32 13.21
N GLN A 230 8.27 -23.32 14.55
CA GLN A 230 8.97 -22.28 15.32
C GLN A 230 10.46 -22.23 14.96
N LEU A 231 11.14 -23.38 14.96
CA LEU A 231 12.56 -23.44 14.56
C LEU A 231 12.79 -23.01 13.11
N LYS A 232 11.85 -23.33 12.21
CA LYS A 232 11.95 -22.97 10.79
C LYS A 232 11.84 -21.47 10.57
N TYR A 233 10.92 -20.80 11.26
CA TYR A 233 10.57 -19.40 11.01
C TYR A 233 11.09 -18.44 12.10
N GLN A 234 12.05 -18.86 12.92
CA GLN A 234 12.54 -18.05 14.03
C GLN A 234 13.05 -16.69 13.54
N ASP A 235 13.93 -16.67 12.54
CA ASP A 235 14.48 -15.42 11.97
C ASP A 235 13.38 -14.53 11.37
N THR A 236 12.38 -15.13 10.72
CA THR A 236 11.22 -14.44 10.16
C THR A 236 10.38 -13.77 11.24
N ILE A 237 10.12 -14.49 12.34
CA ILE A 237 9.35 -14.01 13.49
C ILE A 237 10.10 -12.88 14.19
N ASP A 238 11.40 -13.03 14.41
CA ASP A 238 12.23 -12.03 15.08
C ASP A 238 12.32 -10.74 14.24
N SER A 239 12.62 -10.86 12.94
CA SER A 239 12.65 -9.72 12.02
C SER A 239 11.28 -9.01 11.95
N PHE A 240 10.18 -9.75 11.94
CA PHE A 240 8.83 -9.17 11.97
C PHE A 240 8.55 -8.42 13.27
N GLN A 241 8.88 -9.01 14.43
CA GLN A 241 8.65 -8.38 15.74
C GLN A 241 9.49 -7.11 15.93
N GLU A 242 10.73 -7.09 15.45
CA GLU A 242 11.61 -5.92 15.53
C GLU A 242 11.19 -4.78 14.59
N SER A 243 10.52 -5.11 13.48
CA SER A 243 10.13 -4.13 12.45
C SER A 243 8.65 -3.75 12.46
N SER A 244 7.82 -4.35 13.32
CA SER A 244 6.36 -4.19 13.28
C SER A 244 5.72 -3.78 14.60
N THR A 245 4.64 -3.02 14.49
CA THR A 245 3.66 -2.84 15.57
C THR A 245 2.40 -3.63 15.25
N TYR A 246 1.67 -4.10 16.26
CA TYR A 246 0.39 -4.77 16.07
C TYR A 246 -0.67 -4.35 17.07
N ARG A 247 -1.94 -4.50 16.68
CA ARG A 247 -3.13 -4.31 17.52
C ARG A 247 -4.06 -5.50 17.34
N VAL A 248 -4.82 -5.84 18.38
CA VAL A 248 -5.79 -6.92 18.34
C VAL A 248 -7.18 -6.38 18.64
N LEU A 249 -8.11 -6.62 17.72
CA LEU A 249 -9.53 -6.33 17.89
C LEU A 249 -10.32 -7.62 17.76
N THR A 250 -11.20 -7.88 18.72
CA THR A 250 -12.09 -9.05 18.69
C THR A 250 -13.53 -8.63 18.45
N GLU A 251 -14.23 -9.38 17.61
CA GLU A 251 -15.66 -9.27 17.37
C GLU A 251 -16.32 -10.63 17.56
N GLY A 252 -17.47 -10.65 18.24
CA GLY A 252 -18.02 -11.88 18.79
C GLY A 252 -17.19 -12.43 19.97
N GLY A 253 -17.73 -13.46 20.61
CA GLY A 253 -17.20 -13.96 21.88
C GLY A 253 -17.47 -13.01 23.05
N ASP A 254 -17.22 -13.49 24.27
CA ASP A 254 -17.40 -12.71 25.49
C ASP A 254 -16.32 -11.64 25.58
N SER A 255 -16.75 -10.38 25.68
CA SER A 255 -15.87 -9.21 25.70
C SER A 255 -14.84 -9.22 26.84
N LYS A 256 -15.07 -9.97 27.94
CA LYS A 256 -14.09 -10.05 29.03
C LYS A 256 -12.79 -10.75 28.60
N TYR A 257 -12.88 -11.65 27.62
CA TYR A 257 -11.75 -12.38 27.05
C TYR A 257 -11.19 -11.72 25.79
N GLY A 258 -11.90 -10.76 25.19
CA GLY A 258 -11.53 -10.14 23.92
C GLY A 258 -10.50 -9.01 24.01
N ASN A 259 -10.19 -8.42 22.84
CA ASN A 259 -9.33 -7.26 22.65
C ASN A 259 -7.99 -7.39 23.38
N GLN A 260 -7.66 -6.47 24.30
CA GLN A 260 -6.39 -6.47 25.05
C GLN A 260 -6.18 -7.72 25.91
N ASN A 261 -7.26 -8.42 26.27
CA ASN A 261 -7.19 -9.66 27.06
C ASN A 261 -7.08 -10.92 26.19
N PHE A 262 -7.20 -10.79 24.85
CA PHE A 262 -7.32 -11.91 23.93
C PHE A 262 -6.17 -12.89 24.03
N LEU A 263 -4.93 -12.42 23.93
CA LEU A 263 -3.75 -13.29 23.90
C LEU A 263 -3.59 -14.17 25.16
N ASN A 264 -4.15 -13.73 26.30
CA ASN A 264 -4.12 -14.48 27.55
C ASN A 264 -5.35 -15.38 27.75
N ASN A 265 -6.36 -15.28 26.87
CA ASN A 265 -7.67 -15.93 27.05
C ASN A 265 -8.23 -16.49 25.72
N ILE A 266 -7.35 -16.94 24.81
CA ILE A 266 -7.73 -17.37 23.45
C ILE A 266 -8.81 -18.46 23.50
N ASP A 267 -8.57 -19.54 24.26
CA ASP A 267 -9.50 -20.67 24.37
C ASP A 267 -10.83 -20.24 25.01
N GLY A 268 -10.78 -19.44 26.08
CA GLY A 268 -11.97 -18.93 26.75
C GLY A 268 -12.80 -18.00 25.85
N TRP A 269 -12.14 -17.18 25.04
CA TRP A 269 -12.81 -16.39 24.02
C TRP A 269 -13.45 -17.28 22.95
N ALA A 270 -12.71 -18.24 22.39
CA ALA A 270 -13.20 -19.14 21.34
C ALA A 270 -14.40 -19.98 21.81
N ASP A 271 -14.35 -20.54 23.02
CA ASP A 271 -15.45 -21.30 23.62
C ASP A 271 -16.73 -20.48 23.81
N SER A 272 -16.58 -19.18 24.04
CA SER A 272 -17.70 -18.26 24.26
C SER A 272 -18.36 -17.77 22.97
N VAL A 273 -17.75 -17.98 21.81
CA VAL A 273 -18.27 -17.52 20.50
C VAL A 273 -19.66 -18.07 20.21
N LYS A 274 -19.96 -19.32 20.58
CA LYS A 274 -21.29 -19.93 20.41
C LYS A 274 -22.41 -19.21 21.15
N ASP A 275 -22.08 -18.52 22.25
CA ASP A 275 -23.03 -17.81 23.10
C ASP A 275 -23.13 -16.32 22.73
N TYR A 276 -22.08 -15.78 22.12
CA TYR A 276 -21.96 -14.39 21.66
C TYR A 276 -21.50 -14.28 20.20
N PRO A 277 -22.23 -14.87 19.24
CA PRO A 277 -21.85 -14.81 17.83
C PRO A 277 -22.06 -13.41 17.25
N ALA A 278 -21.23 -13.04 16.28
CA ALA A 278 -21.32 -11.80 15.54
C ALA A 278 -21.14 -12.03 14.03
N PHE A 279 -21.50 -11.03 13.24
CA PHE A 279 -21.14 -10.97 11.82
C PHE A 279 -19.65 -10.63 11.75
N VAL A 280 -18.85 -11.58 11.27
CA VAL A 280 -17.37 -11.49 11.37
C VAL A 280 -16.66 -11.52 10.03
N GLU A 281 -17.29 -12.07 9.01
CA GLU A 281 -16.73 -12.12 7.65
C GLU A 281 -17.87 -12.20 6.62
N PHE A 282 -17.63 -11.73 5.41
CA PHE A 282 -18.51 -11.96 4.27
C PHE A 282 -18.41 -13.42 3.82
N GLY A 283 -19.56 -14.02 3.47
CA GLY A 283 -19.60 -15.42 3.03
C GLY A 283 -19.13 -15.64 1.60
N GLY A 284 -19.58 -16.74 1.00
CA GLY A 284 -19.25 -17.09 -0.39
C GLY A 284 -19.61 -15.98 -1.38
N THR A 285 -18.95 -15.98 -2.53
CA THR A 285 -19.10 -14.91 -3.50
C THR A 285 -20.28 -15.15 -4.46
N PRO A 286 -21.08 -14.11 -4.78
CA PRO A 286 -20.93 -12.72 -4.35
C PRO A 286 -21.42 -12.47 -2.91
N ALA A 287 -20.62 -11.70 -2.15
CA ALA A 287 -20.95 -11.28 -0.77
C ALA A 287 -22.11 -10.27 -0.72
N PHE A 288 -22.28 -9.54 -1.82
CA PHE A 288 -23.23 -8.45 -1.95
C PHE A 288 -24.13 -8.62 -3.17
N THR A 289 -25.34 -8.09 -3.05
CA THR A 289 -26.20 -7.79 -4.19
C THR A 289 -26.15 -6.29 -4.47
N ALA A 290 -25.78 -5.89 -5.67
CA ALA A 290 -25.76 -4.47 -6.02
C ALA A 290 -27.19 -3.93 -6.11
N LEU A 291 -27.47 -2.75 -5.54
CA LEU A 291 -28.85 -2.25 -5.44
C LEU A 291 -29.51 -2.07 -6.81
N TYR A 292 -28.74 -1.74 -7.85
CA TYR A 292 -29.28 -1.62 -9.20
C TYR A 292 -29.88 -2.94 -9.72
N GLN A 293 -29.47 -4.11 -9.20
CA GLN A 293 -30.04 -5.41 -9.61
C GLN A 293 -31.42 -5.67 -8.98
N LEU A 294 -31.81 -4.88 -7.98
CA LEU A 294 -33.06 -5.03 -7.24
C LEU A 294 -34.18 -4.13 -7.78
N ALA A 295 -33.90 -3.26 -8.76
CA ALA A 295 -34.91 -2.42 -9.38
C ALA A 295 -35.85 -3.24 -10.28
N SER A 296 -37.12 -2.85 -10.32
CA SER A 296 -38.21 -3.64 -10.91
C SER A 296 -38.17 -3.75 -12.44
N THR A 297 -37.48 -2.83 -13.12
CA THR A 297 -37.43 -2.78 -14.59
C THR A 297 -36.00 -2.68 -15.11
N LYS A 298 -35.69 -3.34 -16.23
CA LYS A 298 -34.36 -3.32 -16.83
C LYS A 298 -33.85 -1.89 -17.13
N ALA A 299 -34.73 -1.00 -17.59
CA ALA A 299 -34.38 0.39 -17.85
C ALA A 299 -33.88 1.10 -16.58
N ARG A 300 -34.56 0.87 -15.45
CA ARG A 300 -34.15 1.43 -14.17
C ARG A 300 -32.86 0.82 -13.63
N GLN A 301 -32.67 -0.50 -13.83
CA GLN A 301 -31.41 -1.16 -13.48
C GLN A 301 -30.23 -0.54 -14.23
N ASP A 302 -30.40 -0.22 -15.51
CA ASP A 302 -29.34 0.38 -16.33
C ASP A 302 -29.03 1.82 -15.90
N GLU A 303 -30.06 2.63 -15.64
CA GLU A 303 -29.91 3.99 -15.12
C GLU A 303 -29.12 4.01 -13.80
N LEU A 304 -29.51 3.16 -12.84
CA LEU A 304 -28.82 3.05 -11.57
C LEU A 304 -27.38 2.55 -11.76
N LYS A 305 -27.17 1.56 -12.64
CA LYS A 305 -25.83 1.04 -12.92
C LYS A 305 -24.89 2.10 -13.52
N GLU A 306 -25.39 2.99 -14.37
CA GLU A 306 -24.62 4.12 -14.90
C GLU A 306 -24.29 5.14 -13.81
N ALA A 307 -25.27 5.48 -12.96
CA ALA A 307 -25.07 6.38 -11.84
C ALA A 307 -24.08 5.83 -10.79
N TYR A 308 -24.02 4.50 -10.62
CA TYR A 308 -23.14 3.84 -9.66
C TYR A 308 -21.66 4.17 -9.89
N ALA A 309 -21.17 4.06 -11.13
CA ALA A 309 -19.76 4.36 -11.44
C ALA A 309 -19.41 5.82 -11.14
N THR A 310 -20.33 6.73 -11.47
CA THR A 310 -20.19 8.16 -11.17
C THR A 310 -20.17 8.41 -9.66
N TYR A 311 -21.07 7.76 -8.92
CA TYR A 311 -21.15 7.87 -7.47
C TYR A 311 -19.87 7.36 -6.80
N CYS A 312 -19.36 6.19 -7.18
CA CYS A 312 -18.10 5.66 -6.67
C CYS A 312 -16.94 6.63 -6.90
N LYS A 313 -16.82 7.19 -8.11
CA LYS A 313 -15.76 8.15 -8.44
C LYS A 313 -15.77 9.41 -7.57
N TYR A 314 -16.95 9.92 -7.23
CA TYR A 314 -17.07 11.16 -6.44
C TYR A 314 -16.97 10.94 -4.93
N TYR A 315 -17.40 9.76 -4.44
CA TYR A 315 -17.60 9.51 -3.02
C TYR A 315 -16.65 8.45 -2.43
N SER A 316 -15.79 7.80 -3.23
CA SER A 316 -14.70 6.97 -2.72
C SER A 316 -13.61 7.82 -2.05
N THR A 317 -13.11 7.39 -0.90
CA THR A 317 -11.98 8.05 -0.24
C THR A 317 -10.66 7.64 -0.88
N SER A 318 -9.87 8.62 -1.33
CA SER A 318 -8.48 8.35 -1.75
C SER A 318 -7.62 8.08 -0.51
N LEU A 319 -6.93 6.95 -0.50
CA LEU A 319 -6.01 6.56 0.57
C LEU A 319 -4.54 6.75 0.16
N MET A 320 -4.29 7.30 -1.03
CA MET A 320 -2.96 7.66 -1.48
C MET A 320 -2.43 8.85 -0.67
N ILE A 321 -1.16 8.78 -0.25
CA ILE A 321 -0.50 9.92 0.39
C ILE A 321 -0.34 11.02 -0.66
N PRO A 322 -0.94 12.21 -0.47
CA PRO A 322 -0.80 13.28 -1.44
C PRO A 322 0.63 13.84 -1.42
N GLY A 323 1.16 14.15 -2.61
CA GLY A 323 2.38 14.93 -2.74
C GLY A 323 2.16 16.42 -2.43
N PRO A 324 3.21 17.24 -2.48
CA PRO A 324 4.59 16.90 -2.88
C PRO A 324 5.32 16.07 -1.82
N TYR A 325 6.16 15.13 -2.27
CA TYR A 325 6.89 14.21 -1.38
C TYR A 325 8.25 14.73 -0.93
N LEU A 326 8.88 15.57 -1.74
CA LEU A 326 10.23 16.06 -1.50
C LEU A 326 10.29 17.59 -1.56
N ARG A 327 11.23 18.15 -0.81
CA ARG A 327 11.65 19.55 -0.93
C ARG A 327 13.06 19.60 -1.49
N ALA A 328 13.25 20.29 -2.60
CA ALA A 328 14.53 20.51 -3.26
C ALA A 328 15.06 21.92 -2.97
N ARG A 329 16.38 22.09 -2.95
CA ARG A 329 17.05 23.40 -2.96
C ARG A 329 18.25 23.36 -3.88
N TYR A 330 18.61 24.48 -4.48
CA TYR A 330 19.85 24.60 -5.25
C TYR A 330 21.05 24.74 -4.31
N ALA A 331 22.11 23.98 -4.59
CA ALA A 331 23.36 24.03 -3.83
C ALA A 331 24.54 24.12 -4.78
N LYS A 332 25.42 25.10 -4.56
CA LYS A 332 26.65 25.24 -5.35
C LYS A 332 27.55 24.03 -5.15
N SER A 333 28.20 23.60 -6.23
CA SER A 333 29.22 22.54 -6.17
C SER A 333 30.38 22.91 -5.23
N ASN A 334 30.98 21.88 -4.63
CA ASN A 334 32.28 22.03 -3.97
C ASN A 334 33.36 21.49 -4.91
N PRO A 335 34.15 22.37 -5.57
CA PRO A 335 35.13 21.96 -6.57
C PRO A 335 36.27 21.12 -6.00
N ARG A 336 36.45 21.07 -4.68
CA ARG A 336 37.56 20.34 -4.02
C ARG A 336 37.41 18.82 -4.03
N VAL A 337 36.28 18.28 -4.50
CA VAL A 337 36.02 16.85 -4.39
C VAL A 337 35.45 16.22 -5.68
N ALA A 338 35.89 16.73 -6.83
CA ALA A 338 35.59 16.11 -8.13
C ALA A 338 36.38 14.80 -8.32
N SER A 339 35.74 13.83 -8.96
CA SER A 339 36.35 12.58 -9.43
C SER A 339 36.49 12.63 -10.94
N PHE A 340 37.55 12.05 -11.45
CA PHE A 340 37.93 12.15 -12.86
C PHE A 340 37.94 10.75 -13.48
N ILE A 341 37.30 10.62 -14.65
CA ILE A 341 37.45 9.48 -15.54
C ILE A 341 37.78 10.03 -16.93
N THR A 342 38.98 9.76 -17.42
CA THR A 342 39.34 10.08 -18.80
C THR A 342 38.55 9.22 -19.79
N THR A 343 38.16 9.83 -20.91
CA THR A 343 37.45 9.13 -22.00
C THR A 343 38.44 8.62 -23.05
N ASP A 344 38.18 7.46 -23.64
CA ASP A 344 39.03 6.86 -24.69
C ASP A 344 39.12 7.77 -25.94
N ASP A 345 40.25 7.70 -26.63
CA ASP A 345 40.78 8.69 -27.58
C ASP A 345 40.31 8.53 -29.04
N ARG A 346 39.35 7.66 -29.32
CA ARG A 346 39.22 7.07 -30.68
C ARG A 346 38.76 8.03 -31.79
N GLU A 347 38.33 9.25 -31.48
CA GLU A 347 37.87 10.24 -32.48
C GLU A 347 38.56 11.62 -32.41
N GLY A 348 39.69 11.71 -31.70
CA GLY A 348 40.63 12.82 -31.91
C GLY A 348 40.43 14.10 -31.09
N ARG A 349 39.54 14.12 -30.07
CA ARG A 349 39.62 15.04 -28.91
C ARG A 349 38.99 14.37 -27.67
N PRO A 350 39.76 13.95 -26.65
CA PRO A 350 39.18 13.37 -25.43
C PRO A 350 38.59 14.49 -24.57
N ASP A 351 37.27 14.48 -24.40
CA ASP A 351 36.61 15.32 -23.41
C ASP A 351 36.46 14.50 -22.13
N PRO A 352 37.19 14.80 -21.05
CA PRO A 352 37.10 14.02 -19.82
C PRO A 352 35.68 14.02 -19.28
N VAL A 353 35.23 12.87 -18.76
CA VAL A 353 34.01 12.82 -17.96
C VAL A 353 34.41 13.14 -16.53
N ILE A 354 33.86 14.24 -16.02
CA ILE A 354 34.15 14.71 -14.68
C ILE A 354 32.92 14.50 -13.82
N PHE A 355 33.06 13.72 -12.76
CA PHE A 355 32.01 13.45 -11.79
C PHE A 355 32.16 14.38 -10.60
N TYR A 356 31.14 15.20 -10.36
CA TYR A 356 31.13 16.16 -9.26
C TYR A 356 30.47 15.55 -8.05
N THR A 357 31.19 15.58 -6.93
CA THR A 357 30.58 15.34 -5.62
C THR A 357 30.30 16.68 -4.96
N PHE A 358 29.20 16.73 -4.23
CA PHE A 358 28.73 17.95 -3.59
C PHE A 358 28.88 17.78 -2.09
N SER A 359 29.60 18.70 -1.45
CA SER A 359 29.43 18.88 -0.01
C SER A 359 28.10 19.58 0.21
N TYR A 360 27.02 18.82 0.26
CA TYR A 360 25.71 19.37 0.63
C TYR A 360 25.86 19.99 2.04
N GLY A 361 25.41 21.22 2.24
CA GLY A 361 25.39 21.83 3.57
C GLY A 361 24.54 20.96 4.51
N VAL A 362 25.21 20.12 5.31
CA VAL A 362 24.67 18.97 6.06
C VAL A 362 23.83 19.39 7.29
N GLY A 363 23.30 20.61 7.31
CA GLY A 363 22.74 21.21 8.52
C GLY A 363 21.29 20.84 8.86
N ASP A 364 20.45 20.48 7.88
CA ASP A 364 18.98 20.59 8.05
C ASP A 364 18.16 19.38 7.53
N GLY A 365 18.80 18.22 7.36
CA GLY A 365 18.16 16.99 6.87
C GLY A 365 18.03 16.90 5.34
N TYR A 366 18.84 17.66 4.61
CA TYR A 366 18.97 17.57 3.15
C TYR A 366 20.02 16.52 2.76
N VAL A 367 19.73 15.72 1.74
CA VAL A 367 20.56 14.62 1.23
C VAL A 367 20.67 14.70 -0.30
N GLY A 368 21.72 14.10 -0.87
CA GLY A 368 21.82 13.95 -2.32
C GLY A 368 21.02 12.76 -2.83
N LEU A 369 20.50 12.81 -4.06
CA LEU A 369 19.94 11.63 -4.74
C LEU A 369 20.80 11.15 -5.91
N SER A 370 21.61 12.03 -6.47
CA SER A 370 22.42 11.77 -7.66
C SER A 370 23.77 12.47 -7.55
N GLN A 371 24.82 11.82 -8.03
CA GLN A 371 26.06 12.50 -8.39
C GLN A 371 25.86 13.19 -9.74
N GLN A 372 26.41 14.39 -9.94
CA GLN A 372 26.40 15.03 -11.26
C GLN A 372 27.66 14.68 -12.04
N PHE A 373 27.57 14.77 -13.36
CA PHE A 373 28.75 14.72 -14.21
C PHE A 373 28.65 15.77 -15.31
N THR A 374 29.80 16.10 -15.90
CA THR A 374 29.88 16.86 -17.15
C THR A 374 30.90 16.24 -18.08
N VAL A 375 30.76 16.56 -19.36
CA VAL A 375 31.75 16.23 -20.40
C VAL A 375 32.29 17.57 -20.90
N SER A 376 33.47 17.95 -20.42
CA SER A 376 34.05 19.27 -20.75
C SER A 376 35.55 19.34 -20.48
N GLN A 377 36.28 19.95 -21.42
CA GLN A 377 37.69 20.34 -21.24
C GLN A 377 37.84 21.60 -20.37
N ASN A 378 36.77 22.37 -20.16
CA ASN A 378 36.79 23.66 -19.46
C ASN A 378 36.26 23.52 -18.03
N ILE A 379 37.12 22.96 -17.17
CA ILE A 379 36.84 22.56 -15.78
C ILE A 379 36.46 23.76 -14.87
N MET A 380 36.76 25.01 -15.28
CA MET A 380 36.74 26.16 -14.37
C MET A 380 35.53 27.12 -14.46
N TYR A 381 34.68 27.06 -15.49
CA TYR A 381 33.72 28.15 -15.74
C TYR A 381 32.24 27.86 -15.47
N ASN A 382 31.77 26.61 -15.53
CA ASN A 382 30.36 26.25 -15.32
C ASN A 382 30.25 25.02 -14.41
N TRP A 383 30.46 25.21 -13.11
CA TRP A 383 30.19 24.14 -12.17
C TRP A 383 28.68 23.92 -12.09
N PRO A 384 28.18 22.71 -12.35
CA PRO A 384 26.76 22.46 -12.26
C PRO A 384 26.33 22.55 -10.78
N ASP A 385 25.19 23.19 -10.53
CA ASP A 385 24.62 23.29 -9.18
C ASP A 385 23.94 21.95 -8.84
N GLY A 386 24.23 21.41 -7.67
CA GLY A 386 23.57 20.23 -7.13
C GLY A 386 22.17 20.56 -6.62
N VAL A 387 21.32 19.53 -6.52
CA VAL A 387 19.97 19.67 -5.96
C VAL A 387 19.80 18.66 -4.83
N PRO A 388 20.26 18.99 -3.61
CA PRO A 388 19.90 18.19 -2.45
C PRO A 388 18.41 18.31 -2.15
N VAL A 389 17.86 17.25 -1.56
CA VAL A 389 16.45 17.15 -1.20
C VAL A 389 16.25 16.80 0.27
N LYS A 390 15.07 17.13 0.79
CA LYS A 390 14.58 16.75 2.11
C LYS A 390 13.22 16.09 1.97
N ALA A 391 12.94 15.09 2.81
CA ALA A 391 11.64 14.45 2.86
C ALA A 391 10.57 15.42 3.39
N LEU A 392 9.46 15.55 2.68
CA LEU A 392 8.21 16.14 3.18
C LEU A 392 7.26 15.07 3.72
N VAL A 393 7.34 13.86 3.17
CA VAL A 393 6.58 12.68 3.60
C VAL A 393 7.54 11.68 4.27
N PRO A 394 7.22 11.18 5.48
CA PRO A 394 8.02 10.15 6.14
C PRO A 394 8.23 8.93 5.25
N GLY A 395 9.43 8.35 5.33
CA GLY A 395 9.81 7.15 4.60
C GLY A 395 10.16 7.37 3.12
N VAL A 396 9.86 8.51 2.51
CA VAL A 396 10.15 8.71 1.07
C VAL A 396 11.66 8.73 0.76
N LEU A 397 12.50 9.10 1.72
CA LEU A 397 13.96 9.04 1.64
C LEU A 397 14.49 8.10 2.71
N VAL A 398 15.34 7.15 2.30
CA VAL A 398 15.93 6.14 3.18
C VAL A 398 17.42 6.00 2.88
N PRO A 399 18.25 5.59 3.85
CA PRO A 399 19.63 5.24 3.58
C PRO A 399 19.73 4.13 2.52
N VAL A 400 20.78 4.19 1.70
CA VAL A 400 21.15 3.08 0.82
C VAL A 400 21.61 1.92 1.71
N THR A 401 21.01 0.75 1.54
CA THR A 401 21.26 -0.42 2.40
C THR A 401 22.46 -1.23 1.92
N ARG A 402 22.76 -1.16 0.62
CA ARG A 402 23.82 -1.95 0.01
C ARG A 402 24.48 -1.19 -1.13
N TRP A 403 25.80 -1.26 -1.17
CA TRP A 403 26.61 -0.82 -2.30
C TRP A 403 27.29 -2.02 -2.92
N GLU A 404 27.20 -2.14 -4.23
CA GLU A 404 28.00 -3.09 -5.00
C GLU A 404 29.07 -2.33 -5.76
N LYS A 405 30.30 -2.84 -5.70
CA LYS A 405 31.33 -2.42 -6.63
C LYS A 405 30.91 -2.78 -8.04
N TYR A 406 30.85 -1.78 -8.91
CA TYR A 406 30.49 -1.98 -10.30
C TYR A 406 31.72 -2.04 -11.20
N ARG A 407 32.67 -1.09 -11.07
CA ARG A 407 33.90 -1.03 -11.88
C ARG A 407 35.02 -0.25 -11.20
N ASP A 408 36.26 -0.66 -11.48
CA ASP A 408 37.49 0.03 -11.08
C ASP A 408 38.19 0.56 -12.34
N PHE A 409 38.77 1.76 -12.25
CA PHE A 409 39.54 2.45 -13.29
C PHE A 409 40.91 2.81 -12.75
N VAL A 410 41.92 2.67 -13.58
CA VAL A 410 43.25 3.21 -13.32
C VAL A 410 43.50 4.27 -14.39
N ASP A 411 43.62 5.52 -13.97
CA ASP A 411 43.74 6.67 -14.86
C ASP A 411 45.10 7.36 -14.65
N PHE A 412 45.64 7.90 -15.73
CA PHE A 412 46.82 8.76 -15.73
C PHE A 412 46.35 10.20 -16.00
N PRO A 413 45.85 10.92 -14.99
CA PRO A 413 45.49 12.32 -15.16
C PRO A 413 46.69 13.12 -15.68
N TYR A 414 46.37 14.19 -16.42
CA TYR A 414 47.31 15.15 -16.98
C TYR A 414 48.35 15.72 -16.00
N SER A 415 48.17 15.53 -14.68
CA SER A 415 49.07 15.97 -13.60
C SER A 415 50.20 14.99 -13.23
N GLY A 416 50.30 13.82 -13.88
CA GLY A 416 51.50 12.97 -13.82
C GLY A 416 51.58 11.97 -12.66
N GLY A 417 50.46 11.67 -12.00
CA GLY A 417 50.35 10.58 -11.01
C GLY A 417 49.26 9.58 -11.39
N LEU A 418 49.42 8.31 -11.02
CA LEU A 418 48.36 7.31 -11.13
C LEU A 418 47.19 7.68 -10.20
N THR A 419 45.96 7.58 -10.70
CA THR A 419 44.75 7.69 -9.88
C THR A 419 43.86 6.48 -10.08
N TYR A 420 43.09 6.14 -9.05
CA TYR A 420 42.25 4.96 -9.04
C TYR A 420 40.80 5.40 -8.84
N THR A 421 39.93 5.21 -9.83
CA THR A 421 38.50 5.56 -9.70
C THR A 421 37.67 4.30 -9.50
N ARG A 422 36.81 4.27 -8.49
CA ARG A 422 35.82 3.21 -8.30
C ARG A 422 34.42 3.74 -8.58
N ILE A 423 33.60 2.91 -9.22
CA ILE A 423 32.18 3.14 -9.40
C ILE A 423 31.38 2.14 -8.58
N TRP A 424 30.41 2.62 -7.83
CA TRP A 424 29.46 1.83 -7.06
C TRP A 424 28.04 1.99 -7.57
N ARG A 425 27.29 0.90 -7.45
CA ARG A 425 25.84 0.86 -7.60
C ARG A 425 25.20 0.73 -6.23
N GLY A 426 24.26 1.62 -5.93
CA GLY A 426 23.50 1.61 -4.67
C GLY A 426 22.16 0.89 -4.82
N PHE A 427 21.71 0.27 -3.73
CA PHE A 427 20.42 -0.40 -3.63
C PHE A 427 19.64 0.14 -2.42
N GLY A 428 18.37 0.45 -2.64
CA GLY A 428 17.45 0.73 -1.56
C GLY A 428 17.12 -0.53 -0.74
N PRO A 429 16.40 -0.37 0.38
CA PRO A 429 15.98 -1.50 1.22
C PRO A 429 15.03 -2.46 0.51
N THR A 430 14.23 -1.96 -0.44
CA THR A 430 13.32 -2.77 -1.27
C THR A 430 13.34 -2.27 -2.71
N ASP A 431 12.71 -3.01 -3.63
CA ASP A 431 12.55 -2.61 -5.02
C ASP A 431 11.71 -1.33 -5.20
N ASP A 432 11.01 -0.87 -4.17
CA ASP A 432 10.22 0.37 -4.21
C ASP A 432 11.10 1.61 -4.01
N TYR A 433 12.39 1.43 -3.67
CA TYR A 433 13.38 2.48 -3.46
C TYR A 433 14.50 2.43 -4.49
N VAL A 434 14.79 3.59 -5.09
CA VAL A 434 15.76 3.72 -6.19
C VAL A 434 16.91 4.63 -5.77
N VAL A 435 18.14 4.24 -6.11
CA VAL A 435 19.28 5.14 -6.12
C VAL A 435 19.42 5.69 -7.54
N LEU A 436 19.17 6.99 -7.73
CA LEU A 436 18.99 7.58 -9.05
C LEU A 436 20.23 7.46 -9.95
N SER A 437 21.42 7.52 -9.36
CA SER A 437 22.67 7.42 -10.11
C SER A 437 23.65 6.42 -9.49
N HIS A 438 24.54 5.90 -10.32
CA HIS A 438 25.78 5.33 -9.80
C HIS A 438 26.64 6.42 -9.16
N ILE A 439 27.64 6.01 -8.37
CA ILE A 439 28.59 6.92 -7.74
C ILE A 439 29.98 6.56 -8.20
N ALA A 440 30.79 7.56 -8.59
CA ALA A 440 32.20 7.45 -8.89
C ALA A 440 33.05 8.22 -7.86
N TYR A 441 34.15 7.64 -7.40
CA TYR A 441 35.13 8.33 -6.56
C TYR A 441 36.58 8.00 -6.94
N THR A 442 37.43 9.02 -7.00
CA THR A 442 38.85 8.90 -7.32
C THR A 442 39.72 8.91 -6.06
N PHE A 443 40.62 7.94 -5.98
CA PHE A 443 41.60 7.74 -4.90
C PHE A 443 43.01 8.00 -5.41
N SER A 444 43.87 8.48 -4.51
CA SER A 444 45.29 8.71 -4.80
C SER A 444 46.10 7.40 -4.85
N ASN A 445 45.67 6.37 -4.10
CA ASN A 445 46.32 5.05 -4.09
C ASN A 445 45.28 3.94 -4.19
N GLU A 446 45.65 2.82 -4.81
CA GLU A 446 44.80 1.63 -4.92
C GLU A 446 44.40 1.07 -3.54
N SER A 447 45.35 1.12 -2.58
CA SER A 447 45.14 0.66 -1.21
C SER A 447 44.06 1.43 -0.45
N ASP A 448 43.70 2.62 -0.94
CA ASP A 448 42.71 3.48 -0.30
C ASP A 448 41.28 3.18 -0.79
N MET A 449 41.13 2.35 -1.83
CA MET A 449 39.84 2.01 -2.40
C MET A 449 38.99 1.18 -1.43
N THR A 450 37.78 1.63 -1.17
CA THR A 450 36.83 1.01 -0.25
C THR A 450 35.73 0.24 -0.98
N ASP A 451 35.16 -0.78 -0.35
CA ASP A 451 34.04 -1.55 -0.95
C ASP A 451 32.73 -0.76 -0.98
N GLN A 452 32.63 0.32 -0.19
CA GLN A 452 31.49 1.24 -0.17
C GLN A 452 31.98 2.68 -0.37
N PRO A 453 31.15 3.60 -0.90
CA PRO A 453 31.49 5.01 -1.00
C PRO A 453 31.89 5.58 0.37
N THR A 454 32.92 6.43 0.41
CA THR A 454 33.35 7.08 1.66
C THR A 454 32.30 8.08 2.15
N ALA A 455 32.03 8.13 3.46
CA ALA A 455 31.00 9.02 4.04
C ALA A 455 31.23 10.53 3.76
N LEU A 456 32.46 10.92 3.44
CA LEU A 456 32.82 12.23 2.92
C LEU A 456 33.59 12.01 1.60
N PRO A 457 33.28 12.76 0.53
CA PRO A 457 32.35 13.90 0.42
C PRO A 457 30.86 13.55 0.33
N PHE A 458 30.53 12.25 0.20
CA PHE A 458 29.17 11.78 -0.08
C PHE A 458 28.30 11.75 1.18
N ASN A 459 28.08 12.91 1.79
CA ASN A 459 27.15 13.03 2.90
C ASN A 459 25.72 12.81 2.39
N PRO A 460 24.95 11.89 2.98
CA PRO A 460 24.60 10.62 2.35
C PRO A 460 23.78 10.80 1.07
N ILE A 461 24.12 9.99 0.07
CA ILE A 461 23.17 9.70 -1.01
C ILE A 461 22.14 8.74 -0.44
N ASN A 462 20.86 9.12 -0.53
CA ASN A 462 19.75 8.29 -0.10
C ASN A 462 19.09 7.61 -1.30
N ALA A 463 18.50 6.45 -1.05
CA ALA A 463 17.50 5.90 -1.96
C ALA A 463 16.18 6.66 -1.77
N VAL A 464 15.43 6.79 -2.85
CA VAL A 464 14.17 7.54 -2.90
C VAL A 464 13.04 6.61 -3.34
N HIS A 465 11.91 6.70 -2.66
CA HIS A 465 10.72 5.92 -3.01
C HIS A 465 10.22 6.31 -4.40
N LYS A 466 9.83 5.32 -5.21
CA LYS A 466 9.39 5.50 -6.62
C LYS A 466 8.23 6.48 -6.77
N SER A 467 7.39 6.68 -5.74
CA SER A 467 6.31 7.68 -5.76
C SER A 467 6.79 9.11 -5.95
N ALA A 468 8.02 9.44 -5.55
CA ALA A 468 8.62 10.76 -5.75
C ALA A 468 9.38 10.88 -7.08
N LEU A 469 9.31 9.85 -7.92
CA LEU A 469 10.00 9.74 -9.19
C LEU A 469 9.00 9.47 -10.32
N LYS A 470 9.50 9.47 -11.56
CA LYS A 470 8.77 8.99 -12.72
C LYS A 470 9.67 8.07 -13.55
N PRO A 471 9.09 7.11 -14.29
CA PRO A 471 9.85 6.31 -15.24
C PRO A 471 10.62 7.21 -16.22
N GLY A 472 11.88 6.87 -16.47
CA GLY A 472 12.74 7.57 -17.41
C GLY A 472 13.01 6.77 -18.67
N THR A 473 13.91 7.28 -19.49
CA THR A 473 14.49 6.60 -20.64
C THR A 473 15.99 6.85 -20.70
N TYR A 474 16.75 5.86 -21.17
CA TYR A 474 18.18 6.07 -21.43
C TYR A 474 18.37 7.01 -22.61
N GLY A 475 18.98 8.16 -22.33
CA GLY A 475 19.20 9.27 -23.25
C GLY A 475 20.59 9.26 -23.87
N GLN A 476 21.26 10.41 -23.79
CA GLN A 476 22.61 10.57 -24.33
C GLN A 476 23.59 9.60 -23.65
N ARG A 477 24.51 9.09 -24.46
CA ARG A 477 25.57 8.17 -24.05
C ARG A 477 26.92 8.82 -24.24
N HIS A 478 27.79 8.65 -23.26
CA HIS A 478 29.18 9.08 -23.29
C HIS A 478 30.10 7.86 -23.13
N GLY A 479 31.22 7.84 -23.85
CA GLY A 479 32.20 6.75 -23.76
C GLY A 479 33.27 7.06 -22.74
N ALA A 480 33.60 6.11 -21.87
CA ALA A 480 34.79 6.22 -21.02
C ALA A 480 35.72 5.03 -21.27
N GLY A 481 37.01 5.31 -21.43
CA GLY A 481 38.04 4.31 -21.72
C GLY A 481 38.76 3.89 -20.47
N ASP A 482 39.06 2.61 -20.32
CA ASP A 482 39.86 2.10 -19.21
C ASP A 482 41.05 1.24 -19.64
N GLY A 483 41.40 1.29 -20.94
CA GLY A 483 42.43 0.45 -21.54
C GLY A 483 42.02 -1.01 -21.79
N SER A 484 40.91 -1.50 -21.22
CA SER A 484 40.35 -2.85 -21.45
C SER A 484 39.09 -2.85 -22.32
N GLY A 485 38.49 -1.68 -22.54
CA GLY A 485 37.33 -1.46 -23.40
C GLY A 485 36.77 -0.05 -23.24
N THR A 486 35.66 0.23 -23.91
CA THR A 486 34.89 1.46 -23.74
C THR A 486 33.60 1.11 -23.00
N ILE A 487 33.37 1.74 -21.85
CA ILE A 487 32.10 1.66 -21.12
C ILE A 487 31.13 2.72 -21.67
N GLY A 488 29.83 2.50 -21.49
CA GLY A 488 28.82 3.52 -21.77
C GLY A 488 28.35 4.18 -20.48
N ILE A 489 28.50 5.49 -20.35
CA ILE A 489 27.83 6.31 -19.34
C ILE A 489 26.54 6.84 -19.98
N TRP A 490 25.41 6.45 -19.45
CA TRP A 490 24.10 6.77 -19.98
C TRP A 490 23.39 7.78 -19.09
N GLU A 491 23.03 8.92 -19.66
CA GLU A 491 22.10 9.87 -19.07
C GLU A 491 20.69 9.27 -19.01
N ILE A 492 19.93 9.67 -17.99
CA ILE A 492 18.53 9.30 -17.87
C ILE A 492 17.66 10.52 -18.09
N TYR A 493 16.78 10.43 -19.08
CA TYR A 493 15.82 11.44 -19.48
C TYR A 493 14.41 11.06 -19.06
N ASP A 494 13.49 12.01 -19.14
CA ASP A 494 12.08 11.71 -18.96
C ASP A 494 11.50 10.90 -20.14
N GLU A 495 10.21 10.59 -20.05
CA GLU A 495 9.45 9.88 -21.08
C GLU A 495 9.44 10.59 -22.46
N ASN A 496 9.73 11.89 -22.50
CA ASN A 496 9.83 12.68 -23.74
C ASN A 496 11.26 12.73 -24.28
N GLY A 497 12.20 12.01 -23.67
CA GLY A 497 13.59 11.98 -24.08
C GLY A 497 14.32 13.29 -23.79
N LYS A 498 13.93 14.03 -22.75
CA LYS A 498 14.60 15.27 -22.33
C LYS A 498 15.13 15.18 -20.90
N ALA A 499 16.21 15.91 -20.64
CA ALA A 499 16.67 16.18 -19.28
C ALA A 499 15.58 16.96 -18.51
N VAL A 500 15.43 16.66 -17.22
CA VAL A 500 14.52 17.40 -16.35
C VAL A 500 15.13 18.78 -16.08
N GLU A 501 14.49 19.83 -16.59
CA GLU A 501 15.00 21.20 -16.51
C GLU A 501 15.21 21.63 -15.05
N GLY A 502 16.37 22.22 -14.76
CA GLY A 502 16.73 22.67 -13.41
C GLY A 502 17.21 21.57 -12.46
N PHE A 503 17.27 20.30 -12.88
CA PHE A 503 17.69 19.21 -12.01
C PHE A 503 18.97 18.50 -12.50
N PRO A 504 19.75 17.89 -11.58
CA PRO A 504 20.85 17.00 -11.93
C PRO A 504 20.37 15.89 -12.86
N ILE A 505 21.03 15.68 -14.00
CA ILE A 505 20.71 14.54 -14.88
C ILE A 505 21.17 13.24 -14.19
N PRO A 506 20.26 12.30 -13.85
CA PRO A 506 20.68 11.01 -13.34
C PRO A 506 21.46 10.22 -14.39
N TRP A 507 22.34 9.32 -13.96
CA TRP A 507 23.16 8.55 -14.88
C TRP A 507 23.51 7.16 -14.35
N LYS A 508 23.74 6.24 -15.29
CA LYS A 508 24.11 4.85 -15.02
C LYS A 508 25.21 4.43 -15.99
N ILE A 509 26.04 3.48 -15.58
CA ILE A 509 27.04 2.88 -16.48
C ILE A 509 26.63 1.50 -16.99
N SER A 510 27.11 1.19 -18.18
CA SER A 510 27.08 -0.13 -18.78
C SER A 510 28.51 -0.58 -19.08
N LEU A 511 28.79 -1.85 -18.82
CA LEU A 511 30.11 -2.45 -19.05
C LEU A 511 30.48 -2.56 -20.54
N LYS A 512 29.52 -2.36 -21.44
CA LYS A 512 29.75 -2.31 -22.88
C LYS A 512 29.16 -1.02 -23.43
N PHE A 513 29.94 -0.34 -24.26
CA PHE A 513 29.56 0.93 -24.87
C PHE A 513 28.18 0.90 -25.56
N ASP A 514 27.87 -0.16 -26.32
CA ASP A 514 26.64 -0.24 -27.12
C ASP A 514 25.44 -0.85 -26.39
N GLU A 515 25.61 -1.29 -25.15
CA GLU A 515 24.53 -1.86 -24.35
C GLU A 515 24.01 -0.86 -23.34
N LYS A 516 22.69 -0.73 -23.25
CA LYS A 516 22.04 0.04 -22.18
C LYS A 516 22.22 -0.69 -20.84
N PRO A 517 22.27 0.03 -19.72
CA PRO A 517 22.26 -0.60 -18.41
C PRO A 517 20.96 -1.41 -18.22
N TYR A 518 21.05 -2.53 -17.50
CA TYR A 518 19.92 -3.42 -17.24
C TYR A 518 18.90 -2.83 -16.25
N GLU A 519 19.31 -1.83 -15.46
CA GLU A 519 18.45 -1.16 -14.49
C GLU A 519 17.30 -0.42 -15.16
N ASP A 520 16.14 -0.38 -14.52
CA ASP A 520 15.07 0.51 -14.96
C ASP A 520 15.50 1.97 -14.77
N PRO A 521 15.40 2.82 -15.80
CA PRO A 521 15.70 4.23 -15.70
C PRO A 521 14.63 4.96 -14.89
N TRP A 522 15.05 5.77 -13.90
CA TRP A 522 14.17 6.66 -13.15
C TRP A 522 14.72 8.09 -13.14
N VAL A 523 13.81 9.07 -13.18
CA VAL A 523 14.17 10.49 -13.12
C VAL A 523 13.31 11.24 -12.11
N TRP A 524 13.74 12.47 -11.81
CA TRP A 524 13.03 13.41 -10.97
C TRP A 524 11.57 13.62 -11.44
N ASN A 525 10.65 13.63 -10.49
CA ASN A 525 9.26 14.04 -10.72
C ASN A 525 9.01 15.39 -10.07
N THR A 526 9.16 16.46 -10.85
CA THR A 526 9.02 17.84 -10.37
C THR A 526 7.62 18.17 -9.86
N ASP A 527 6.59 17.46 -10.34
CA ASP A 527 5.22 17.62 -9.87
C ASP A 527 5.03 17.13 -8.42
N GLN A 528 5.97 16.31 -7.95
CA GLN A 528 5.99 15.78 -6.59
C GLN A 528 7.04 16.48 -5.71
N MET A 529 7.51 17.66 -6.12
CA MET A 529 8.56 18.41 -5.43
C MET A 529 8.19 19.86 -5.19
N THR A 530 8.64 20.42 -4.06
CA THR A 530 8.69 21.87 -3.86
C THR A 530 10.14 22.34 -3.98
N VAL A 531 10.40 23.43 -4.69
CA VAL A 531 11.75 23.99 -4.83
C VAL A 531 11.85 25.28 -4.02
N ASP A 532 12.81 25.33 -3.09
CA ASP A 532 13.15 26.57 -2.39
C ASP A 532 13.80 27.55 -3.38
N GLN A 533 13.31 28.80 -3.40
CA GLN A 533 13.85 29.87 -4.25
C GLN A 533 15.17 30.42 -3.74
#